data_AF-A0A2H4SHT9-F1
#
_entry.id   AF-A0A2H4SHT9-F1
#
_cell.length_a   1.000
_cell.length_b   1.000
_cell.length_c   1.000
_cell.angle_alpha   90.00
_cell.angle_beta   90.00
_cell.angle_gamma   90.00
#
_symmetry.space_group_name_H-M   'P 1'
#
loop_
_entity.id
_entity.type
_entity.pdbx_description
1 polymer ?
#
loop_
_entity_poly.entity_id
_entity_poly.type
_entity_poly.pdbx_seq_one_letter_code
_entity_poly.pdbx_strand_id
1 'polypeptide(L)'
;MPHRLPDPASLVAGVPSTNSALFLKMGSSSQLVMSDVSQALEIARESPAGASDPTVSKILDQAIAHIWKKIQAKPNDYVMTRDEFSVFNYFQHRFAGDKTAIAARARFWNSTKA
;
A
#
# COMPACT_ATOMS: atom_id res chain seq x y z
N MET A 1 -14.42 15.03 -60.23
CA MET A 1 -14.39 15.21 -58.76
C MET A 1 -15.66 14.64 -58.14
N PRO A 2 -15.73 13.35 -57.78
CA PRO A 2 -16.71 12.85 -56.83
C PRO A 2 -16.11 12.79 -55.43
N HIS A 3 -16.66 13.60 -54.52
CA HIS A 3 -16.40 13.55 -53.09
C HIS A 3 -16.92 12.22 -52.52
N ARG A 4 -16.01 11.36 -52.10
CA ARG A 4 -16.32 10.18 -51.28
C ARG A 4 -16.41 10.64 -49.82
N LEU A 5 -17.60 10.60 -49.25
CA LEU A 5 -17.83 10.72 -47.81
C LEU A 5 -17.00 9.64 -47.08
N PRO A 6 -16.25 9.98 -46.01
CA PRO A 6 -15.67 8.99 -45.12
C PRO A 6 -16.75 8.42 -44.20
N ASP A 7 -16.88 7.09 -44.18
CA ASP A 7 -17.74 6.33 -43.29
C ASP A 7 -17.44 6.63 -41.80
N PRO A 8 -18.44 6.83 -40.93
CA PRO A 8 -18.25 7.10 -39.50
C PRO A 8 -17.97 5.83 -38.66
N ALA A 9 -17.27 4.82 -39.22
CA ALA A 9 -17.11 3.51 -38.58
C ALA A 9 -15.68 3.18 -38.08
N SER A 10 -14.69 4.05 -38.26
CA SER A 10 -13.28 3.68 -38.02
C SER A 10 -12.55 4.40 -36.87
N LEU A 11 -13.26 5.09 -35.96
CA LEU A 11 -12.63 5.79 -34.82
C LEU A 11 -13.08 5.29 -33.45
N VAL A 12 -13.15 3.98 -33.26
CA VAL A 12 -13.03 3.40 -31.91
C VAL A 12 -11.78 2.54 -31.84
N ALA A 13 -10.63 3.20 -31.97
CA ALA A 13 -9.37 2.65 -31.51
C ALA A 13 -9.48 2.46 -29.99
N GLY A 14 -9.12 1.26 -29.55
CA GLY A 14 -9.39 0.76 -28.21
C GLY A 14 -8.87 1.68 -27.11
N VAL A 15 -9.79 2.13 -26.27
CA VAL A 15 -9.48 2.38 -24.87
C VAL A 15 -9.16 1.00 -24.26
N PRO A 16 -7.95 0.72 -23.75
CA PRO A 16 -7.86 -0.28 -22.72
C PRO A 16 -8.69 0.25 -21.56
N SER A 17 -9.88 -0.32 -21.40
CA SER A 17 -10.59 -0.30 -20.14
C SER A 17 -9.60 -0.84 -19.11
N THR A 18 -8.91 0.06 -18.40
CA THR A 18 -8.25 -0.27 -17.15
C THR A 18 -9.40 -0.58 -16.22
N ASN A 19 -9.85 -1.82 -16.32
CA ASN A 19 -10.82 -2.41 -15.43
C ASN A 19 -10.27 -2.16 -14.04
N SER A 20 -10.90 -1.23 -13.35
CA SER A 20 -10.82 -1.06 -11.91
C SER A 20 -10.88 -2.46 -11.34
N ALA A 21 -9.75 -2.92 -10.82
CA ALA A 21 -9.60 -4.24 -10.28
C ALA A 21 -10.74 -4.45 -9.29
N LEU A 22 -11.68 -5.31 -9.68
CA LEU A 22 -12.75 -5.79 -8.84
C LEU A 22 -12.08 -6.46 -7.64
N PHE A 23 -11.91 -5.71 -6.56
CA PHE A 23 -11.27 -6.16 -5.34
C PHE A 23 -12.25 -7.03 -4.54
N LEU A 24 -12.66 -8.14 -5.14
CA LEU A 24 -13.37 -9.24 -4.48
C LEU A 24 -12.39 -10.40 -4.35
N LYS A 25 -11.42 -10.25 -3.44
CA LYS A 25 -10.73 -11.39 -2.82
C LYS A 25 -10.93 -11.35 -1.31
N MET A 26 -12.19 -11.43 -0.91
CA MET A 26 -12.56 -11.81 0.44
C MET A 26 -12.40 -13.34 0.53
N GLY A 27 -11.25 -13.83 1.01
CA GLY A 27 -11.02 -15.26 1.23
C GLY A 27 -9.57 -15.76 1.06
N SER A 28 -8.66 -15.35 1.94
CA SER A 28 -7.53 -16.19 2.37
C SER A 28 -6.94 -15.63 3.64
N SER A 29 -7.45 -16.14 4.75
CA SER A 29 -6.97 -15.89 6.11
C SER A 29 -5.63 -16.58 6.34
N SER A 30 -4.58 -16.15 5.64
CA SER A 30 -3.19 -16.45 5.99
C SER A 30 -2.29 -15.72 5.01
N GLN A 31 -1.73 -14.60 5.46
CA GLN A 31 -0.71 -13.80 4.78
C GLN A 31 -1.26 -12.77 3.78
N LEU A 32 -1.56 -11.57 4.27
CA LEU A 32 -1.59 -10.38 3.44
C LEU A 32 -0.24 -10.26 2.74
N VAL A 33 -0.26 -10.19 1.41
CA VAL A 33 0.96 -9.95 0.64
C VAL A 33 1.28 -8.46 0.70
N MET A 34 2.57 -8.09 0.69
CA MET A 34 2.97 -6.66 0.69
C MET A 34 2.30 -5.89 -0.45
N SER A 35 1.99 -6.56 -1.56
CA SER A 35 1.22 -6.01 -2.69
C SER A 35 -0.15 -5.44 -2.29
N ASP A 36 -0.91 -6.13 -1.43
CA ASP A 36 -2.21 -5.64 -0.93
C ASP A 36 -2.01 -4.40 -0.06
N VAL A 37 -0.92 -4.38 0.71
CA VAL A 37 -0.57 -3.26 1.59
C VAL A 37 -0.20 -2.03 0.79
N SER A 38 0.64 -2.18 -0.24
CA SER A 38 1.02 -1.07 -1.12
C SER A 38 -0.21 -0.49 -1.83
N GLN A 39 -1.12 -1.33 -2.32
CA GLN A 39 -2.38 -0.91 -2.95
C GLN A 39 -3.32 -0.20 -1.97
N ALA A 40 -3.50 -0.75 -0.77
CA ALA A 40 -4.30 -0.12 0.27
C ALA A 40 -3.73 1.25 0.68
N LEU A 41 -2.41 1.36 0.73
CA LEU A 41 -1.70 2.59 1.08
C LEU A 41 -1.77 3.65 -0.04
N GLU A 42 -1.77 3.21 -1.30
CA GLU A 42 -2.05 4.04 -2.47
C GLU A 42 -3.47 4.60 -2.41
N ILE A 43 -4.49 3.76 -2.23
CA ILE A 43 -5.90 4.18 -2.08
C ILE A 43 -6.08 5.16 -0.92
N ALA A 44 -5.47 4.88 0.24
CA ALA A 44 -5.53 5.74 1.41
C ALA A 44 -4.86 7.11 1.19
N ARG A 45 -3.84 7.18 0.31
CA ARG A 45 -3.15 8.43 -0.03
C ARG A 45 -3.85 9.19 -1.15
N GLU A 46 -4.37 8.51 -2.15
CA GLU A 46 -5.08 9.12 -3.28
C GLU A 46 -6.42 9.72 -2.88
N SER A 47 -7.08 9.14 -1.86
CA SER A 47 -8.36 9.65 -1.40
C SER A 47 -8.54 9.50 0.12
N PRO A 48 -8.90 10.58 0.84
CA PRO A 48 -9.32 10.51 2.24
C PRO A 48 -10.53 9.58 2.46
N ALA A 49 -11.39 9.42 1.44
CA ALA A 49 -12.51 8.48 1.49
C ALA A 49 -12.02 7.02 1.39
N GLY A 50 -11.00 6.76 0.57
CA GLY A 50 -10.33 5.46 0.49
C GLY A 50 -9.60 5.08 1.78
N ALA A 51 -9.02 6.05 2.49
CA ALA A 51 -8.44 5.83 3.82
C ALA A 51 -9.46 5.44 4.89
N SER A 52 -10.72 5.85 4.71
CA SER A 52 -11.83 5.51 5.61
C SER A 52 -12.49 4.19 5.26
N ASP A 53 -12.07 3.53 4.18
CA ASP A 53 -12.61 2.24 3.78
C ASP A 53 -12.20 1.15 4.79
N PRO A 54 -13.16 0.35 5.29
CA PRO A 54 -12.88 -0.67 6.30
C PRO A 54 -11.96 -1.79 5.80
N THR A 55 -11.92 -2.07 4.49
CA THR A 55 -11.00 -3.05 3.90
C THR A 55 -9.59 -2.50 3.91
N VAL A 56 -9.40 -1.27 3.42
CA VAL A 56 -8.11 -0.57 3.44
C VAL A 56 -7.57 -0.45 4.86
N SER A 57 -8.40 0.01 5.80
CA SER A 57 -8.00 0.12 7.20
C SER A 57 -7.59 -1.23 7.79
N LYS A 58 -8.28 -2.32 7.44
CA LYS A 58 -7.96 -3.68 7.95
C LYS A 58 -6.65 -4.20 7.36
N ILE A 59 -6.39 -3.97 6.08
CA ILE A 59 -5.12 -4.35 5.43
C ILE A 59 -3.97 -3.59 6.07
N LEU A 60 -4.08 -2.27 6.21
CA LEU A 60 -3.05 -1.43 6.80
C LEU A 60 -2.78 -1.79 8.28
N ASP A 61 -3.84 -2.05 9.05
CA ASP A 61 -3.75 -2.48 10.47
C ASP A 61 -3.05 -3.85 10.61
N GLN A 62 -3.44 -4.83 9.81
CA GLN A 62 -2.80 -6.14 9.84
C GLN A 62 -1.33 -6.08 9.37
N ALA A 63 -1.02 -5.24 8.37
CA ALA A 63 0.34 -5.03 7.91
C ALA A 63 1.22 -4.43 8.99
N ILE A 64 0.75 -3.36 9.65
CA ILE A 64 1.50 -2.73 10.74
C ILE A 64 1.64 -3.67 11.93
N ALA A 65 0.62 -4.45 12.28
CA ALA A 65 0.70 -5.46 13.33
C ALA A 65 1.74 -6.55 13.01
N HIS A 66 1.82 -6.98 11.75
CA HIS A 66 2.83 -7.93 11.30
C HIS A 66 4.24 -7.37 11.42
N ILE A 67 4.47 -6.15 10.91
CA ILE A 67 5.76 -5.46 11.01
C ILE A 67 6.14 -5.28 12.49
N TRP A 68 5.20 -4.83 13.31
CA TRP A 68 5.39 -4.67 14.75
C TRP A 68 5.78 -5.96 15.45
N LYS A 69 5.12 -7.08 15.12
CA LYS A 69 5.47 -8.40 15.66
C LYS A 69 6.91 -8.81 15.28
N LYS A 70 7.37 -8.49 14.07
CA LYS A 70 8.76 -8.74 13.64
C LYS A 70 9.76 -7.89 14.42
N ILE A 71 9.45 -6.60 14.64
CA ILE A 71 10.27 -5.72 15.49
C ILE A 71 10.31 -6.27 16.92
N GLN A 72 9.18 -6.65 17.51
CA GLN A 72 9.14 -7.17 18.88
C GLN A 72 9.85 -8.51 19.02
N ALA A 73 9.78 -9.37 18.00
CA ALA A 73 10.50 -10.65 18.01
C ALA A 73 12.03 -10.45 17.90
N LYS A 74 12.47 -9.42 17.17
CA LYS A 74 13.88 -9.10 16.97
C LYS A 74 14.14 -7.60 17.11
N PRO A 75 14.01 -7.04 18.33
CA PRO A 75 14.13 -5.59 18.54
C PRO A 75 15.54 -5.10 18.22
N ASN A 76 16.51 -6.01 18.33
CA ASN A 76 17.91 -5.71 18.16
C ASN A 76 18.53 -6.09 16.81
N ASP A 77 17.78 -6.80 15.96
CA ASP A 77 18.32 -7.37 14.72
C ASP A 77 17.47 -6.98 13.50
N TYR A 78 16.20 -6.66 13.72
CA TYR A 78 15.29 -6.34 12.64
C TYR A 78 15.52 -4.94 12.07
N VAL A 79 15.75 -4.87 10.75
CA VAL A 79 15.75 -3.64 9.96
C VAL A 79 14.58 -3.71 8.99
N MET A 80 13.69 -2.72 9.06
CA MET A 80 12.55 -2.60 8.15
C MET A 80 13.01 -2.37 6.72
N THR A 81 12.27 -2.88 5.75
CA THR A 81 12.47 -2.47 4.35
C THR A 81 11.79 -1.13 4.08
N ARG A 82 12.10 -0.52 2.93
CA ARG A 82 11.51 0.78 2.54
C ARG A 82 9.97 0.73 2.39
N ASP A 83 9.43 -0.42 2.00
CA ASP A 83 7.99 -0.64 1.88
C ASP A 83 7.34 -0.70 3.27
N GLU A 84 7.90 -1.50 4.17
CA GLU A 84 7.45 -1.59 5.57
C GLU A 84 7.58 -0.25 6.30
N PHE A 85 8.68 0.48 6.06
CA PHE A 85 8.87 1.82 6.60
C PHE A 85 7.78 2.79 6.12
N SER A 86 7.28 2.65 4.89
CA SER A 86 6.21 3.52 4.38
C SER A 86 4.89 3.31 5.13
N VAL A 87 4.56 2.05 5.43
CA VAL A 87 3.40 1.68 6.27
C VAL A 87 3.61 2.16 7.69
N PHE A 88 4.79 1.90 8.27
CA PHE A 88 5.14 2.34 9.61
C PHE A 88 5.08 3.86 9.77
N ASN A 89 5.57 4.59 8.77
CA ASN A 89 5.55 6.05 8.73
C ASN A 89 4.12 6.60 8.60
N TYR A 90 3.23 5.91 7.88
CA TYR A 90 1.81 6.27 7.85
C TYR A 90 1.18 6.21 9.25
N PHE A 91 1.55 5.20 10.04
CA PHE A 91 1.07 5.06 11.43
C PHE A 91 1.89 5.82 12.49
N GLN A 92 2.75 6.76 12.10
CA GLN A 92 3.64 7.45 13.06
C GLN A 92 2.91 8.10 14.24
N HIS A 93 1.71 8.64 14.04
CA HIS A 93 0.94 9.30 15.11
C HIS A 93 0.43 8.33 16.17
N ARG A 94 0.22 7.05 15.80
CA ARG A 94 -0.22 6.00 16.74
C ARG A 94 0.94 5.46 17.55
N PHE A 95 2.13 5.44 16.98
CA PHE A 95 3.37 4.99 17.63
C PHE A 95 4.23 6.13 18.18
N ALA A 96 3.70 7.36 18.20
CA ALA A 96 4.38 8.53 18.73
C ALA A 96 4.54 8.39 20.25
N GLY A 97 5.74 7.99 20.69
CA GLY A 97 6.07 7.79 22.10
C GLY A 97 6.50 6.37 22.45
N ASP A 98 6.32 5.40 21.55
CA ASP A 98 6.81 4.05 21.79
C ASP A 98 8.33 3.98 21.56
N LYS A 99 9.09 3.62 22.61
CA LYS A 99 10.55 3.52 22.55
C LYS A 99 11.02 2.50 21.51
N THR A 100 10.25 1.44 21.29
CA THR A 100 10.53 0.38 20.32
C THR A 100 10.35 0.91 18.90
N ALA A 101 9.31 1.71 18.67
CA ALA A 101 9.07 2.38 17.39
C ALA A 101 10.20 3.37 17.04
N ILE A 102 10.59 4.17 18.02
CA ILE A 102 11.69 5.14 17.87
C ILE A 102 13.00 4.41 17.59
N ALA A 103 13.29 3.32 18.31
CA ALA A 103 14.48 2.50 18.08
C ALA A 103 14.48 1.86 16.69
N ALA A 104 13.36 1.29 16.24
CA ALA A 104 13.23 0.71 14.90
C ALA A 104 13.47 1.76 13.80
N ARG A 105 12.93 2.98 13.97
CA ARG A 105 13.16 4.10 13.04
C ARG A 105 14.62 4.55 13.01
N ALA A 106 15.26 4.66 14.18
CA ALA A 106 16.68 5.00 14.27
C ALA A 106 17.56 3.95 13.59
N ARG A 107 17.21 2.67 13.70
CA ARG A 107 17.90 1.53 13.08
C ARG A 107 17.79 1.55 11.56
N PHE A 108 16.59 1.77 11.04
CA PHE A 108 16.40 1.95 9.60
C PHE A 108 17.31 3.06 9.07
N TRP A 109 17.30 4.23 9.71
CA TRP A 109 18.19 5.33 9.32
C TRP A 109 19.67 4.98 9.43
N ASN A 110 20.09 4.30 10.51
CA ASN A 110 21.48 3.86 10.68
C ASN A 110 21.91 2.89 9.56
N SER A 111 21.02 1.97 9.17
CA SER A 111 21.28 1.02 8.07
C SER A 111 21.30 1.69 6.70
N THR A 112 20.57 2.79 6.49
CA THR A 112 20.58 3.52 5.19
C THR A 112 21.78 4.46 5.04
N LYS A 113 22.49 4.77 6.13
CA LYS A 113 23.67 5.66 6.15
C LYS A 113 25.00 4.91 6.08
N ALA A 114 24.97 3.58 6.23
CA ALA A 114 26.13 2.70 6.12
C ALA A 114 26.33 2.26 4.66
#